data_AF-A0A1N6KC57-F1
#
_entry.id   AF-A0A1N6KC57-F1
#
_cell.length_a   1.000
_cell.length_b   1.000
_cell.length_c   1.000
_cell.angle_alpha   90.00
_cell.angle_beta   90.00
_cell.angle_gamma   90.00
#
_symmetry.space_group_name_H-M   'P 1'
#
loop_
_entity.id
_entity.type
_entity.pdbx_description
1 polymer ?
#
loop_
_entity_poly.entity_id
_entity_poly.type
_entity_poly.pdbx_seq_one_letter_code
_entity_poly.pdbx_strand_id
1 'polypeptide(L)'
;MSIFSDYTEFRYIYPPRPEAAIAPALLKGFGEGWAAQPKYNGSCAVLFINGYRDYQLYNRRNEKLSLQNVIQYNLLNDSEKYMVLCGEYLNKNKFGEDGKAFNHKFIIWDILVWRGRYLIGETFENRLTLLHELFGSSRGYVSKNNMSIYNHLHTTQVENIFMAPAYLDGFCELYQDVAETDLYEGLVLKKANARLEPGFREKNNHSWQIKARKPTLNYKF
;
A
#
# COMPACT_ATOMS: atom_id res chain seq x y z
N MET A 1 -26.75 -7.51 -15.35
CA MET A 1 -25.80 -7.48 -14.20
C MET A 1 -24.40 -7.64 -14.77
N SER A 2 -23.48 -6.73 -14.46
CA SER A 2 -22.09 -6.81 -14.94
C SER A 2 -21.40 -8.00 -14.29
N ILE A 3 -20.74 -8.85 -15.08
CA ILE A 3 -19.94 -10.00 -14.60
C ILE A 3 -18.83 -9.60 -13.60
N PHE A 4 -18.54 -8.30 -13.49
CA PHE A 4 -17.51 -7.75 -12.61
C PHE A 4 -18.06 -7.02 -11.37
N SER A 5 -19.32 -7.23 -10.96
CA SER A 5 -19.83 -6.58 -9.73
C SER A 5 -19.32 -7.25 -8.46
N ASP A 6 -19.29 -8.58 -8.41
CA ASP A 6 -19.15 -9.31 -7.15
C ASP A 6 -17.92 -10.25 -7.15
N TYR A 7 -17.19 -10.21 -6.04
CA TYR A 7 -16.10 -11.10 -5.68
C TYR A 7 -16.58 -12.00 -4.54
N THR A 8 -17.06 -13.19 -4.89
CA THR A 8 -17.66 -14.16 -3.94
C THR A 8 -16.80 -15.38 -3.67
N GLU A 9 -15.73 -15.55 -4.44
CA GLU A 9 -14.79 -16.66 -4.32
C GLU A 9 -13.38 -16.18 -4.58
N PHE A 10 -12.39 -16.91 -4.06
CA PHE A 10 -11.00 -16.55 -4.24
C PHE A 10 -10.61 -16.59 -5.74
N ARG A 11 -10.18 -15.45 -6.25
CA ARG A 11 -9.53 -15.28 -7.56
C ARG A 11 -8.39 -14.30 -7.37
N TYR A 12 -7.17 -14.73 -7.68
CA TYR A 12 -6.02 -13.84 -7.52
C TYR A 12 -6.18 -12.58 -8.37
N ILE A 13 -5.93 -11.42 -7.77
CA ILE A 13 -5.93 -10.11 -8.43
C ILE A 13 -4.50 -9.57 -8.40
N TYR A 14 -3.95 -9.25 -9.57
CA TYR A 14 -2.65 -8.59 -9.68
C TYR A 14 -2.73 -7.18 -9.08
N PRO A 15 -1.80 -6.82 -8.18
CA PRO A 15 -1.79 -5.49 -7.57
C PRO A 15 -1.35 -4.43 -8.60
N PRO A 16 -1.88 -3.20 -8.51
CA PRO A 16 -1.35 -2.06 -9.27
C PRO A 16 0.16 -1.91 -9.07
N ARG A 17 0.92 -1.63 -10.15
CA ARG A 17 2.39 -1.61 -10.09
C ARG A 17 3.02 -0.41 -10.81
N PRO A 18 3.88 0.38 -10.15
CA PRO A 18 4.69 1.38 -10.84
C PRO A 18 5.85 0.72 -11.61
N GLU A 19 5.68 0.52 -12.91
CA GLU A 19 6.77 0.04 -13.78
C GLU A 19 7.68 1.19 -14.19
N ALA A 20 7.08 2.28 -14.66
CA ALA A 20 7.75 3.50 -15.07
C ALA A 20 8.48 4.17 -13.89
N ALA A 21 9.64 4.73 -14.20
CA ALA A 21 10.60 5.20 -13.22
C ALA A 21 11.16 6.55 -13.67
N ILE A 22 11.27 7.50 -12.74
CA ILE A 22 11.69 8.88 -13.02
C ILE A 22 12.81 9.31 -12.06
N ALA A 23 13.68 10.22 -12.51
CA ALA A 23 14.69 10.81 -11.65
C ALA A 23 14.03 11.66 -10.55
N PRO A 24 14.53 11.64 -9.29
CA PRO A 24 13.98 12.46 -8.21
C PRO A 24 13.92 13.95 -8.56
N ALA A 25 14.88 14.46 -9.33
CA ALA A 25 14.89 15.85 -9.80
C ALA A 25 13.68 16.23 -10.67
N LEU A 26 12.97 15.25 -11.24
CA LEU A 26 11.75 15.46 -12.02
C LEU A 26 10.49 15.56 -11.15
N LEU A 27 10.55 15.25 -9.85
CA LEU A 27 9.41 15.33 -8.94
C LEU A 27 8.81 16.75 -8.88
N LYS A 28 9.62 17.79 -9.08
CA LYS A 28 9.18 19.19 -9.16
C LYS A 28 8.17 19.47 -10.28
N GLY A 29 8.11 18.61 -11.29
CA GLY A 29 7.17 18.72 -12.41
C GLY A 29 5.81 18.08 -12.13
N PHE A 30 5.63 17.49 -10.95
CA PHE A 30 4.38 16.85 -10.52
C PHE A 30 3.72 17.68 -9.41
N GLY A 31 2.39 17.58 -9.32
CA GLY A 31 1.58 18.32 -8.36
C GLY A 31 0.12 17.92 -8.53
N GLU A 32 -0.76 18.91 -8.72
CA GLU A 32 -2.21 18.71 -8.87
C GLU A 32 -2.57 17.51 -9.77
N GLY A 33 -3.53 16.70 -9.30
CA GLY A 33 -3.96 15.47 -9.97
C GLY A 33 -3.10 14.24 -9.68
N TRP A 34 -2.01 14.37 -8.92
CA TRP A 34 -1.21 13.25 -8.42
C TRP A 34 -1.29 13.14 -6.91
N ALA A 35 -1.18 11.91 -6.43
CA ALA A 35 -0.98 11.60 -5.02
C ALA A 35 0.30 10.78 -4.88
N ALA A 36 1.19 11.22 -3.98
CA ALA A 36 2.42 10.52 -3.64
C ALA A 36 2.23 9.68 -2.37
N GLN A 37 2.72 8.44 -2.38
CA GLN A 37 2.87 7.62 -1.18
C GLN A 37 4.34 7.21 -1.03
N PRO A 38 4.84 7.06 0.22
CA PRO A 38 6.16 6.49 0.45
C PRO A 38 6.28 5.12 -0.23
N LYS A 39 7.42 4.89 -0.88
CA LYS A 39 7.73 3.59 -1.45
C LYS A 39 8.43 2.74 -0.40
N TYR A 40 7.69 1.87 0.28
CA TYR A 40 8.25 1.02 1.32
C TYR A 40 9.25 -0.01 0.79
N ASN A 41 10.23 -0.36 1.63
CA ASN A 41 11.27 -1.33 1.34
C ASN A 41 10.92 -2.73 1.88
N GLY A 42 9.98 -3.40 1.22
CA GLY A 42 9.57 -4.76 1.58
C GLY A 42 9.36 -5.64 0.36
N SER A 43 8.38 -6.54 0.49
CA SER A 43 7.83 -7.33 -0.62
C SER A 43 6.38 -6.92 -0.87
N CYS A 44 6.07 -6.52 -2.10
CA CYS A 44 4.71 -6.25 -2.54
C CYS A 44 3.82 -7.48 -2.30
N ALA A 45 2.67 -7.25 -1.66
CA ALA A 45 1.77 -8.28 -1.21
C ALA A 45 0.29 -7.90 -1.44
N VAL A 46 -0.54 -8.92 -1.67
CA VAL A 46 -1.99 -8.82 -1.82
C VAL A 46 -2.63 -9.69 -0.76
N LEU A 47 -3.41 -9.05 0.10
CA LEU A 47 -4.10 -9.67 1.22
C LEU A 47 -5.56 -9.89 0.82
N PHE A 48 -5.97 -11.15 0.84
CA PHE A 48 -7.34 -11.59 0.59
C PHE A 48 -7.93 -12.01 1.93
N ILE A 49 -8.93 -11.30 2.42
CA ILE A 49 -9.64 -11.64 3.65
C ILE A 49 -11.03 -12.13 3.26
N ASN A 50 -11.43 -13.30 3.77
CA ASN A 50 -12.75 -13.88 3.58
C ASN A 50 -13.51 -13.90 4.91
N GLY A 51 -14.43 -12.95 5.08
CA GLY A 51 -15.12 -12.72 6.33
C GLY A 51 -14.16 -12.40 7.47
N TYR A 52 -14.46 -12.89 8.68
CA TYR A 52 -13.66 -12.61 9.88
C TYR A 52 -12.71 -13.75 10.28
N ARG A 53 -12.59 -14.82 9.49
CA ARG A 53 -11.92 -16.06 9.92
C ARG A 53 -10.75 -16.48 9.05
N ASP A 54 -10.83 -16.23 7.76
CA ASP A 54 -9.85 -16.73 6.80
C ASP A 54 -9.17 -15.58 6.08
N TYR A 55 -7.87 -15.74 5.83
CA TYR A 55 -7.11 -14.81 5.02
C TYR A 55 -6.00 -15.55 4.26
N GLN A 56 -5.61 -14.98 3.13
CA GLN A 56 -4.46 -15.44 2.36
C GLN A 56 -3.63 -14.24 1.93
N LEU A 57 -2.31 -14.35 2.05
CA LEU A 57 -1.37 -13.32 1.59
C LEU A 57 -0.49 -13.87 0.48
N TYR A 58 -0.51 -13.20 -0.66
CA TYR A 58 0.26 -13.55 -1.84
C TYR A 58 1.21 -12.43 -2.22
N ASN A 59 2.33 -12.75 -2.85
CA ASN A 59 3.17 -11.75 -3.50
C ASN A 59 2.56 -11.32 -4.85
N ARG A 60 3.20 -10.39 -5.55
CA ARG A 60 2.79 -9.91 -6.89
C ARG A 60 2.84 -10.94 -8.03
N ARG A 61 3.38 -12.14 -7.80
CA ARG A 61 3.53 -13.23 -8.77
C ARG A 61 2.51 -14.35 -8.55
N ASN A 62 1.49 -14.11 -7.72
CA ASN A 62 0.52 -15.13 -7.32
C ASN A 62 1.16 -16.32 -6.56
N GLU A 63 2.18 -16.05 -5.75
CA GLU A 63 2.79 -17.06 -4.88
C GLU A 63 2.47 -16.72 -3.43
N LYS A 64 2.08 -17.71 -2.62
CA LYS A 64 1.83 -17.50 -1.18
C LYS A 64 3.10 -17.02 -0.49
N LEU A 65 2.99 -16.01 0.37
CA LEU A 65 4.11 -15.55 1.19
C LEU A 65 4.32 -16.50 2.37
N SER A 66 5.39 -17.29 2.33
CA SER A 66 5.64 -18.44 3.23
C SER A 66 6.39 -18.12 4.54
N LEU A 67 6.74 -16.86 4.81
CA LEU A 67 7.52 -16.48 6.00
C LEU A 67 6.95 -15.20 6.63
N GLN A 68 5.86 -15.37 7.38
CA GLN A 68 5.19 -14.28 8.07
C GLN A 68 5.13 -14.53 9.58
N ASN A 69 5.33 -13.46 10.36
CA ASN A 69 4.84 -13.48 11.74
C ASN A 69 3.32 -13.51 11.73
N VAL A 70 2.76 -14.05 12.82
CA VAL A 70 1.31 -14.07 13.02
C VAL A 70 0.81 -12.63 13.16
N ILE A 71 0.00 -12.19 12.20
CA ILE A 71 -0.72 -10.92 12.21
C ILE A 71 -2.22 -11.24 12.07
N GLN A 72 -3.06 -10.57 12.86
CA GLN A 72 -4.51 -10.78 12.90
C GLN A 72 -5.22 -10.03 11.75
N TYR A 73 -4.83 -10.32 10.51
CA TYR A 73 -5.30 -9.61 9.32
C TYR A 73 -6.83 -9.57 9.18
N ASN A 74 -7.51 -10.63 9.60
CA ASN A 74 -8.96 -10.76 9.58
C ASN A 74 -9.69 -9.67 10.38
N LEU A 75 -9.04 -9.04 11.37
CA LEU A 75 -9.60 -7.92 12.14
C LEU A 75 -9.71 -6.60 11.34
N LEU A 76 -9.12 -6.54 10.13
CA LEU A 76 -9.30 -5.41 9.23
C LEU A 76 -10.67 -5.43 8.52
N ASN A 77 -11.26 -6.62 8.35
CA ASN A 77 -12.48 -6.75 7.57
C ASN A 77 -13.69 -6.31 8.39
N ASP A 78 -14.58 -5.53 7.77
CA ASP A 78 -15.77 -4.95 8.38
C ASP A 78 -17.06 -5.69 7.99
N SER A 79 -16.93 -6.85 7.33
CA SER A 79 -18.06 -7.68 6.89
C SER A 79 -17.70 -9.16 6.80
N GLU A 80 -18.71 -10.04 6.67
CA GLU A 80 -18.54 -11.46 6.34
C GLU A 80 -18.16 -11.72 4.87
N LYS A 81 -18.00 -10.66 4.06
CA LYS A 81 -17.68 -10.77 2.64
C LYS A 81 -16.18 -10.55 2.39
N TYR A 82 -15.75 -10.75 1.16
CA TYR A 82 -14.36 -10.54 0.80
C TYR A 82 -13.92 -9.08 0.91
N MET A 83 -12.71 -8.89 1.42
CA MET A 83 -11.93 -7.66 1.32
C MET A 83 -10.57 -8.00 0.70
N VAL A 84 -10.13 -7.22 -0.28
CA VAL A 84 -8.82 -7.41 -0.93
C VAL A 84 -8.02 -6.13 -0.84
N LEU A 85 -6.91 -6.19 -0.10
CA LEU A 85 -6.02 -5.06 0.16
C LEU A 85 -4.69 -5.27 -0.54
N CYS A 86 -4.15 -4.20 -1.09
CA CYS A 86 -2.78 -4.16 -1.58
C CYS A 86 -1.87 -3.51 -0.55
N GLY A 87 -0.71 -4.11 -0.35
CA GLY A 87 0.25 -3.63 0.63
C GLY A 87 1.69 -4.00 0.34
N GLU A 88 2.55 -3.57 1.25
CA GLU A 88 3.93 -4.01 1.33
C GLU A 88 4.10 -4.82 2.62
N TYR A 89 4.57 -6.06 2.50
CA TYR A 89 4.99 -6.84 3.65
C TYR A 89 6.46 -6.56 3.95
N LEU A 90 6.76 -6.06 5.14
CA LEU A 90 8.12 -5.71 5.54
C LEU A 90 8.86 -6.95 6.03
N ASN A 91 9.70 -7.52 5.17
CA ASN A 91 10.48 -8.74 5.45
C ASN A 91 11.99 -8.58 5.20
N LYS A 92 12.47 -7.35 5.05
CA LYS A 92 13.86 -7.05 4.73
C LYS A 92 14.67 -6.49 5.91
N ASN A 93 14.07 -6.52 7.11
CA ASN A 93 14.69 -6.05 8.35
C ASN A 93 15.26 -4.63 8.25
N LYS A 94 14.43 -3.69 7.79
CA LYS A 94 14.78 -2.29 7.57
C LYS A 94 14.56 -1.46 8.82
N PHE A 95 15.35 -0.41 9.01
CA PHE A 95 15.19 0.49 10.16
C PHE A 95 14.08 1.50 9.90
N GLY A 96 13.16 1.63 10.86
CA GLY A 96 12.05 2.58 10.85
C GLY A 96 12.50 4.00 11.19
N GLU A 97 11.52 4.91 11.29
CA GLU A 97 11.73 6.35 11.54
C GLU A 97 12.36 6.64 12.92
N ASP A 98 12.27 5.71 13.86
CA ASP A 98 12.91 5.80 15.19
C ASP A 98 14.31 5.15 15.23
N GLY A 99 14.84 4.73 14.08
CA GLY A 99 16.13 4.06 13.97
C GLY A 99 16.13 2.61 14.46
N LYS A 100 14.98 2.02 14.81
CA LYS A 100 14.87 0.61 15.25
C LYS A 100 14.39 -0.29 14.13
N ALA A 101 14.68 -1.59 14.26
CA ALA A 101 14.25 -2.58 13.28
C ALA A 101 12.71 -2.59 13.15
N PHE A 102 12.22 -2.42 11.93
CA PHE A 102 10.80 -2.29 11.61
C PHE A 102 10.38 -3.41 10.66
N ASN A 103 10.45 -4.65 11.15
CA ASN A 103 10.19 -5.86 10.38
C ASN A 103 8.84 -6.50 10.74
N HIS A 104 8.37 -7.40 9.88
CA HIS A 104 7.15 -8.20 10.01
C HIS A 104 5.89 -7.38 10.27
N LYS A 105 5.69 -6.36 9.45
CA LYS A 105 4.51 -5.50 9.43
C LYS A 105 3.93 -5.46 8.03
N PHE A 106 2.65 -5.13 7.94
CA PHE A 106 1.96 -4.97 6.67
C PHE A 106 1.51 -3.53 6.49
N ILE A 107 1.85 -2.92 5.36
CA ILE A 107 1.49 -1.53 5.07
C ILE A 107 0.52 -1.51 3.90
N ILE A 108 -0.73 -1.14 4.17
CA ILE A 108 -1.80 -1.01 3.17
C ILE A 108 -1.57 0.25 2.34
N TRP A 109 -1.66 0.16 1.02
CA TRP A 109 -1.53 1.31 0.13
C TRP A 109 -2.65 1.42 -0.93
N ASP A 110 -3.51 0.41 -1.08
CA ASP A 110 -4.72 0.45 -1.92
C ASP A 110 -5.70 -0.68 -1.52
N ILE A 111 -6.94 -0.59 -2.01
CA ILE A 111 -8.01 -1.58 -1.82
C ILE A 111 -8.62 -1.92 -3.18
N LEU A 112 -8.83 -3.21 -3.46
CA LEU A 112 -9.33 -3.69 -4.76
C LEU A 112 -10.75 -4.23 -4.69
N VAL A 113 -11.13 -4.77 -3.53
CA VAL A 113 -12.44 -5.35 -3.25
C VAL A 113 -12.86 -4.92 -1.85
N TRP A 114 -14.09 -4.46 -1.71
CA TRP A 114 -14.69 -4.13 -0.42
C TRP A 114 -16.09 -4.70 -0.32
N ARG A 115 -16.39 -5.38 0.79
CA ARG A 115 -17.69 -6.05 1.05
C ARG A 115 -18.14 -6.93 -0.12
N GLY A 116 -17.19 -7.69 -0.68
CA GLY A 116 -17.41 -8.61 -1.79
C GLY A 116 -17.72 -7.93 -3.12
N ARG A 117 -17.47 -6.63 -3.28
CA ARG A 117 -17.63 -5.92 -4.56
C ARG A 117 -16.28 -5.48 -5.10
N TYR A 118 -16.06 -5.70 -6.39
CA TYR A 118 -14.90 -5.12 -7.07
C TYR A 118 -15.01 -3.60 -7.07
N LEU A 119 -13.88 -2.92 -6.84
CA LEU A 119 -13.77 -1.47 -6.98
C LEU A 119 -13.31 -1.07 -8.40
N ILE A 120 -13.52 -1.95 -9.39
CA ILE A 120 -13.19 -1.68 -10.80
C ILE A 120 -13.99 -0.45 -11.26
N GLY A 121 -13.32 0.50 -11.88
CA GLY A 121 -13.89 1.78 -12.29
C GLY A 121 -13.79 2.88 -11.23
N GLU A 122 -13.57 2.56 -9.96
CA GLU A 122 -13.36 3.57 -8.91
C GLU A 122 -12.01 4.28 -9.07
N THR A 123 -11.98 5.58 -8.79
CA THR A 123 -10.75 6.39 -8.85
C THR A 123 -9.80 6.02 -7.71
N PHE A 124 -8.51 6.27 -7.87
CA PHE A 124 -7.53 6.03 -6.81
C PHE A 124 -7.85 6.88 -5.56
N GLU A 125 -8.25 8.12 -5.76
CA GLU A 125 -8.73 9.01 -4.69
C GLU A 125 -9.90 8.39 -3.90
N ASN A 126 -10.95 7.90 -4.55
CA ASN A 126 -12.08 7.27 -3.87
C ASN A 126 -11.64 6.05 -3.04
N ARG A 127 -10.69 5.26 -3.55
CA ARG A 127 -10.17 4.08 -2.84
C ARG A 127 -9.31 4.48 -1.64
N LEU A 128 -8.55 5.58 -1.72
CA LEU A 128 -7.86 6.15 -0.57
C LEU A 128 -8.84 6.68 0.48
N THR A 129 -9.86 7.43 0.06
CA THR A 129 -10.92 7.93 0.95
C THR A 129 -11.58 6.78 1.70
N LEU A 130 -11.93 5.70 0.99
CA LEU A 130 -12.47 4.48 1.62
C LEU A 130 -11.52 3.89 2.67
N LEU A 131 -10.23 3.77 2.36
CA LEU A 131 -9.24 3.30 3.33
C LEU A 131 -9.15 4.20 4.57
N HIS A 132 -9.21 5.52 4.38
CA HIS A 132 -9.22 6.50 5.46
C HIS A 132 -10.48 6.39 6.33
N GLU A 133 -11.65 6.17 5.73
CA GLU A 133 -12.90 5.93 6.47
C GLU A 133 -12.86 4.63 7.27
N LEU A 134 -12.24 3.58 6.73
CA LEU A 134 -12.14 2.27 7.38
C LEU A 134 -11.13 2.23 8.53
N PHE A 135 -9.96 2.87 8.37
CA PHE A 135 -8.82 2.69 9.28
C PHE A 135 -8.35 3.97 9.96
N GLY A 136 -8.86 5.13 9.54
CA GLY A 136 -8.49 6.44 10.08
C GLY A 136 -7.15 6.98 9.55
N SER A 137 -6.64 7.99 10.23
CA SER A 137 -5.41 8.72 9.87
C SER A 137 -4.48 8.95 11.07
N SER A 138 -4.68 8.20 12.17
CA SER A 138 -3.82 8.34 13.35
C SER A 138 -2.37 8.01 13.01
N ARG A 139 -1.45 8.86 13.45
CA ARG A 139 0.01 8.64 13.38
C ARG A 139 0.59 8.11 14.68
N GLY A 140 -0.19 8.19 15.76
CA GLY A 140 0.23 7.78 17.10
C GLY A 140 -0.18 6.34 17.40
N TYR A 141 0.76 5.55 17.90
CA TYR A 141 0.50 4.24 18.50
C TYR A 141 0.89 4.28 19.98
N VAL A 142 -0.04 3.89 20.84
CA VAL A 142 0.21 3.76 22.28
C VAL A 142 0.10 2.28 22.64
N SER A 143 1.22 1.70 23.07
CA SER A 143 1.26 0.40 23.74
C SER A 143 1.30 0.59 25.25
N LYS A 144 1.14 -0.50 26.02
CA LYS A 144 1.21 -0.46 27.49
C LYS A 144 2.48 0.24 28.03
N ASN A 145 3.60 0.18 27.30
CA ASN A 145 4.91 0.64 27.79
C ASN A 145 5.59 1.68 26.88
N ASN A 146 4.98 2.09 25.77
CA ASN A 146 5.63 2.97 24.80
C ASN A 146 4.61 3.74 23.95
N MET A 147 4.95 4.98 23.62
CA MET A 147 4.24 5.81 22.64
C MET A 147 5.16 6.06 21.44
N SER A 148 4.66 5.76 20.24
CA SER A 148 5.36 5.97 18.98
C SER A 148 4.51 6.90 18.10
N ILE A 149 5.16 7.87 17.45
CA ILE A 149 4.54 8.74 16.46
C ILE A 149 5.28 8.51 15.15
N TYR A 150 4.54 8.30 14.06
CA TYR A 150 5.11 8.09 12.74
C TYR A 150 4.80 9.28 11.81
N ASN A 151 5.78 9.72 11.04
CA ASN A 151 5.64 10.79 10.05
C ASN A 151 4.98 10.28 8.76
N HIS A 152 5.34 9.08 8.32
CA HIS A 152 4.92 8.52 7.03
C HIS A 152 4.22 7.16 7.14
N LEU A 153 3.55 6.92 8.27
CA LEU A 153 2.67 5.78 8.50
C LEU A 153 1.42 6.22 9.26
N HIS A 154 0.27 5.70 8.86
CA HIS A 154 -0.95 5.74 9.66
C HIS A 154 -1.13 4.39 10.36
N THR A 155 -1.45 4.41 11.64
CA THR A 155 -1.76 3.21 12.44
C THR A 155 -3.19 2.77 12.13
N THR A 156 -3.42 1.46 12.03
CA THR A 156 -4.79 0.92 12.03
C THR A 156 -5.17 0.44 13.44
N GLN A 157 -6.41 -0.02 13.59
CA GLN A 157 -6.89 -0.71 14.79
C GLN A 157 -6.23 -2.07 15.03
N VAL A 158 -5.48 -2.60 14.06
CA VAL A 158 -4.85 -3.93 14.13
C VAL A 158 -3.34 -3.78 14.30
N GLU A 159 -2.79 -4.43 15.32
CA GLU A 159 -1.36 -4.38 15.61
C GLU A 159 -0.53 -4.89 14.42
N ASN A 160 0.61 -4.23 14.18
CA ASN A 160 1.54 -4.52 13.08
C ASN A 160 0.96 -4.31 11.68
N ILE A 161 -0.21 -3.67 11.56
CA ILE A 161 -0.77 -3.21 10.30
C ILE A 161 -0.81 -1.69 10.30
N PHE A 162 -0.32 -1.13 9.20
CA PHE A 162 -0.27 0.30 8.96
C PHE A 162 -0.89 0.60 7.61
N MET A 163 -1.15 1.89 7.37
CA MET A 163 -1.58 2.41 6.09
C MET A 163 -0.61 3.49 5.63
N ALA A 164 -0.37 3.53 4.32
CA ALA A 164 0.45 4.53 3.68
C ALA A 164 -0.29 5.87 3.58
N PRO A 165 0.22 6.97 4.18
CA PRO A 165 -0.32 8.30 3.93
C PRO A 165 -0.16 8.68 2.46
N ALA A 166 -1.12 9.47 1.97
CA ALA A 166 -1.05 10.09 0.66
C ALA A 166 -0.80 11.61 0.81
N TYR A 167 0.13 12.12 0.01
CA TYR A 167 0.49 13.53 -0.06
C TYR A 167 0.08 14.07 -1.43
N LEU A 168 -0.43 15.29 -1.49
CA LEU A 168 -1.00 15.88 -2.71
C LEU A 168 -0.07 16.93 -3.34
N ASP A 169 0.96 17.36 -2.60
CA ASP A 169 1.96 18.34 -3.01
C ASP A 169 3.29 18.08 -2.28
N GLY A 170 4.27 19.00 -2.44
CA GLY A 170 5.54 18.95 -1.71
C GLY A 170 6.38 17.70 -1.98
N PHE A 171 6.28 17.12 -3.18
CA PHE A 171 6.88 15.81 -3.47
C PHE A 171 8.41 15.81 -3.42
N CYS A 172 9.06 16.95 -3.66
CA CYS A 172 10.51 17.06 -3.58
C CYS A 172 10.98 16.99 -2.13
N GLU A 173 10.35 17.77 -1.26
CA GLU A 173 10.59 17.85 0.17
C GLU A 173 10.27 16.50 0.83
N LEU A 174 9.13 15.91 0.48
CA LEU A 174 8.74 14.57 0.92
C LEU A 174 9.76 13.52 0.49
N TYR A 175 10.28 13.59 -0.75
CA TYR A 175 11.32 12.65 -1.19
C TYR A 175 12.60 12.81 -0.39
N GLN A 176 13.02 14.04 -0.07
CA GLN A 176 14.21 14.29 0.74
C GLN A 176 14.04 13.68 2.14
N ASP A 177 12.90 13.94 2.79
CA ASP A 177 12.57 13.44 4.13
C ASP A 177 12.53 11.89 4.17
N VAL A 178 11.72 11.27 3.31
CA VAL A 178 11.65 9.79 3.26
C VAL A 178 12.98 9.18 2.79
N ALA A 179 13.83 9.94 2.08
CA ALA A 179 15.11 9.42 1.63
C ALA A 179 16.09 9.17 2.78
N GLU A 180 15.90 9.81 3.93
CA GLU A 180 16.76 9.66 5.12
C GLU A 180 16.48 8.37 5.90
N THR A 181 15.27 7.81 5.78
CA THR A 181 14.86 6.60 6.54
C THR A 181 15.03 5.32 5.70
N ASP A 182 15.69 4.29 6.23
CA ASP A 182 15.97 3.01 5.54
C ASP A 182 14.70 2.22 5.15
N LEU A 183 13.62 2.39 5.92
CA LEU A 183 12.29 1.83 5.65
C LEU A 183 11.73 2.22 4.27
N TYR A 184 12.11 3.39 3.75
CA TYR A 184 11.61 3.91 2.48
C TYR A 184 12.67 3.82 1.38
N GLU A 185 12.26 3.51 0.16
CA GLU A 185 13.10 3.47 -1.04
C GLU A 185 12.86 4.67 -1.96
N GLY A 186 12.04 5.64 -1.57
CA GLY A 186 11.63 6.80 -2.37
C GLY A 186 10.11 6.97 -2.37
N LEU A 187 9.54 7.39 -3.51
CA LEU A 187 8.11 7.68 -3.67
C LEU A 187 7.48 6.90 -4.83
N VAL A 188 6.19 6.61 -4.69
CA VAL A 188 5.31 6.22 -5.79
C VAL A 188 4.27 7.31 -5.99
N LEU A 189 4.21 7.88 -7.19
CA LEU A 189 3.20 8.86 -7.57
C LEU A 189 2.14 8.15 -8.40
N LYS A 190 0.87 8.41 -8.07
CA LYS A 190 -0.31 7.81 -8.69
C LYS A 190 -1.26 8.91 -9.11
N LYS A 191 -1.83 8.82 -10.31
CA LYS A 191 -2.87 9.77 -10.74
C LYS A 191 -4.11 9.60 -9.88
N ALA A 192 -4.56 10.67 -9.21
CA ALA A 192 -5.68 10.63 -8.27
C ALA A 192 -6.98 10.16 -8.94
N ASN A 193 -7.24 10.64 -10.16
CA ASN A 193 -8.44 10.29 -10.93
C ASN A 193 -8.34 8.97 -11.72
N ALA A 194 -7.24 8.22 -11.60
CA ALA A 194 -7.07 6.97 -12.34
C ALA A 194 -8.05 5.91 -11.84
N ARG A 195 -8.81 5.34 -12.78
CA ARG A 195 -9.79 4.31 -12.49
C ARG A 195 -9.14 2.93 -12.43
N LEU A 196 -9.57 2.12 -11.46
CA LEU A 196 -9.09 0.75 -11.33
C LEU A 196 -9.55 -0.10 -12.52
N GLU A 197 -8.61 -0.70 -13.22
CA GLU A 197 -8.84 -1.71 -14.26
C GLU A 197 -8.93 -3.11 -13.65
N PRO A 198 -9.54 -4.09 -14.35
CA PRO A 198 -9.52 -5.48 -13.90
C PRO A 198 -8.09 -6.02 -13.74
N GLY A 199 -7.73 -6.46 -12.53
CA GLY A 199 -6.38 -6.98 -12.23
C GLY A 199 -6.17 -8.44 -12.64
N PHE A 200 -6.57 -8.84 -13.84
CA PHE A 200 -6.43 -10.24 -14.31
C PHE A 200 -5.09 -10.53 -14.99
N ARG A 201 -4.34 -9.50 -15.36
CA ARG A 201 -2.99 -9.61 -15.91
C ARG A 201 -2.04 -8.71 -15.13
N GLU A 202 -0.77 -9.11 -15.03
CA GLU A 202 0.26 -8.39 -14.27
C GLU A 202 0.42 -6.92 -14.71
N LYS A 203 0.22 -6.64 -16.00
CA LYS A 203 0.34 -5.27 -16.55
C LYS A 203 -0.89 -4.41 -16.34
N ASN A 204 -2.01 -4.92 -15.83
CA ASN A 204 -3.13 -4.04 -15.54
C ASN A 204 -2.73 -3.01 -14.47
N ASN A 205 -3.29 -1.79 -14.56
CA ASN A 205 -3.07 -0.74 -13.57
C ASN A 205 -1.62 -0.22 -13.42
N HIS A 206 -0.74 -0.47 -14.40
CA HIS A 206 0.64 0.01 -14.36
C HIS A 206 0.83 1.44 -14.91
N SER A 207 -0.05 1.89 -15.80
CA SER A 207 0.11 3.09 -16.64
C SER A 207 -0.11 4.41 -15.90
N TRP A 208 -0.83 4.38 -14.78
CA TRP A 208 -1.17 5.56 -13.98
C TRP A 208 -0.25 5.76 -12.78
N GLN A 209 0.88 5.05 -12.74
CA GLN A 209 1.83 5.08 -11.64
C GLN A 209 3.27 5.26 -12.13
N ILE A 210 4.03 6.05 -11.39
CA ILE A 210 5.47 6.24 -11.60
C ILE A 210 6.18 6.18 -10.25
N LYS A 211 7.45 5.78 -10.26
CA LYS A 211 8.28 5.75 -9.04
C LYS A 211 9.52 6.61 -9.18
N ALA A 212 9.84 7.34 -8.13
CA ALA A 212 11.17 7.92 -7.91
C ALA A 212 11.83 7.12 -6.79
N ARG A 213 13.00 6.51 -7.06
CA ARG A 213 13.71 5.71 -6.05
C ARG A 213 14.99 6.40 -5.59
N LYS A 214 15.46 6.04 -4.41
CA LYS A 214 16.85 6.27 -3.98
C LYS A 214 17.80 5.72 -5.06
N PRO A 215 18.87 6.45 -5.41
CA PRO A 215 19.94 5.90 -6.23
C PRO A 215 20.49 4.62 -5.58
N THR A 216 20.74 3.60 -6.38
CA THR A 216 21.40 2.36 -5.95
C THR A 216 22.42 1.95 -6.99
N LEU A 217 23.25 0.94 -6.72
CA LEU A 217 24.20 0.41 -7.71
C LEU A 217 23.53 0.06 -9.04
N ASN A 218 22.31 -0.48 -8.98
CA ASN A 218 21.52 -0.91 -10.15
C ASN A 218 20.57 0.19 -10.68
N TYR A 219 20.59 1.37 -10.07
CA TYR A 219 19.63 2.43 -10.37
C TYR A 219 20.33 3.78 -10.26
N LYS A 220 20.90 4.19 -11.39
CA LYS A 220 21.57 5.48 -11.58
C LYS A 220 20.71 6.29 -12.55
N PHE A 221 20.47 7.56 -12.22
CA PHE A 221 19.81 8.53 -13.10
C PHE A 221 20.84 9.43 -13.74
#